data_AF-A0AAE5P5K3-F1
#
_entry.id   AF-A0AAE5P5K3-F1
#
_cell.length_a   1.000
_cell.length_b   1.000
_cell.length_c   1.000
_cell.angle_alpha   90.00
_cell.angle_beta   90.00
_cell.angle_gamma   90.00
#
_symmetry.space_group_name_H-M   'P 1'
#
loop_
_entity.id
_entity.type
_entity.pdbx_description
1 polymer ?
#
loop_
_entity_poly.entity_id
_entity_poly.type
_entity_poly.pdbx_seq_one_letter_code
_entity_poly.pdbx_strand_id
1 'polypeptide(L)' 'MITPTELYYSKDHIWVKVEDNQVRLGITDYAQTTLG' A
#
# COMPACT_ATOMS: atom_id res chain seq x y z
N MET A 1 2.12 -16.82 12.60
CA MET A 1 2.01 -15.38 12.32
C MET A 1 1.93 -15.24 10.81
N ILE A 2 0.73 -14.98 10.27
CA ILE A 2 0.51 -14.75 8.84
C ILE A 2 0.83 -13.29 8.57
N THR A 3 2.08 -13.02 8.25
CA THR A 3 2.49 -11.71 7.73
C THR A 3 2.04 -11.69 6.27
N PRO A 4 1.19 -10.76 5.82
CA PRO A 4 0.76 -10.72 4.43
C PRO A 4 1.99 -10.40 3.56
N THR A 5 2.52 -11.43 2.88
CA THR A 5 3.74 -11.37 2.05
C THR A 5 3.58 -10.49 0.80
N GLU A 6 2.39 -9.95 0.57
CA GLU A 6 1.98 -9.30 -0.68
C GLU A 6 1.80 -7.78 -0.55
N LEU A 7 2.06 -7.21 0.62
CA LEU A 7 1.94 -5.76 0.88
C LEU A 7 3.31 -5.10 0.95
N TYR A 8 3.61 -4.25 -0.02
CA TYR A 8 4.82 -3.42 -0.04
C TYR A 8 4.46 -1.99 0.31
N TYR A 9 5.30 -1.34 1.11
CA TYR A 9 5.15 0.05 1.52
C TYR A 9 6.35 0.87 1.04
N SER A 10 6.10 2.02 0.43
CA SER A 10 7.14 2.99 0.09
C SER A 10 7.26 4.07 1.17
N LYS A 11 8.41 4.75 1.22
CA LYS A 11 8.62 5.91 2.09
C LYS A 11 7.73 7.11 1.70
N ASP A 12 7.17 7.09 0.49
CA ASP A 12 6.26 8.10 -0.02
C ASP A 12 4.81 7.84 0.39
N HIS A 13 4.59 7.03 1.44
CA HIS A 13 3.26 6.71 1.96
C HIS A 13 2.35 6.04 0.91
N ILE A 14 2.94 5.27 0.00
CA ILE A 14 2.25 4.46 -1.00
C ILE A 14 2.30 3.01 -0.55
N TRP A 15 1.20 2.29 -0.74
CA TRP A 15 1.16 0.85 -0.59
C TRP A 15 0.84 0.16 -1.91
N VAL A 16 1.40 -1.04 -2.07
CA VAL A 16 1.21 -1.89 -3.23
C VAL A 16 0.77 -3.26 -2.75
N LYS A 17 -0.34 -3.75 -3.30
CA LYS A 17 -0.79 -5.14 -3.13
C LYS A 17 -0.69 -5.86 -4.46
N VAL A 18 0.02 -6.98 -4.48
CA VAL A 18 0.15 -7.84 -5.66
C VAL A 18 -0.84 -9.00 -5.53
N GLU A 19 -1.74 -9.16 -6.49
CA GLU A 19 -2.72 -10.25 -6.56
C GLU A 19 -2.62 -10.88 -7.96
N ASP A 20 -2.03 -12.08 -8.03
CA ASP A 20 -1.75 -12.82 -9.26
C ASP A 20 -1.06 -11.98 -10.35
N ASN A 21 -1.84 -11.48 -11.31
CA ASN A 21 -1.38 -10.69 -12.47
C ASN A 21 -1.83 -9.22 -12.42
N GLN A 22 -2.36 -8.78 -11.28
CA GLN A 22 -2.82 -7.42 -11.06
C GLN A 22 -2.12 -6.80 -9.86
N VAL A 23 -1.86 -5.51 -9.97
CA VAL A 23 -1.21 -4.73 -8.92
C VAL A 23 -2.16 -3.62 -8.51
N ARG A 24 -2.53 -3.58 -7.23
CA ARG A 24 -3.31 -2.49 -6.64
C ARG A 24 -2.37 -1.53 -5.94
N LEU A 25 -2.39 -0.27 -6.34
CA LEU A 25 -1.66 0.81 -5.68
C LEU A 25 -2.65 1.74 -4.97
N GLY A 26 -2.26 2.23 -3.81
CA GLY A 26 -3.00 3.25 -3.08
C GLY A 26 -2.08 4.10 -2.21
N ILE A 27 -2.58 5.24 -1.76
CA ILE A 27 -1.92 6.04 -0.73
C ILE A 27 -2.38 5.57 0.65
N THR A 28 -1.52 5.71 1.66
CA THR A 28 -1.88 5.40 3.05
C THR A 28 -2.86 6.45 3.60
N ASP A 29 -3.61 6.05 4.61
CA ASP A 29 -4.55 6.92 5.34
C ASP A 29 -3.90 8.21 5.88
N TYR A 30 -2.61 8.12 6.26
CA TYR A 30 -1.80 9.28 6.67
C TYR A 30 -1.62 10.30 5.54
N ALA A 31 -1.30 9.84 4.32
CA ALA A 31 -1.15 10.71 3.15
C ALA A 31 -2.49 11.33 2.74
N GLN A 32 -3.60 10.59 2.85
CA GLN A 32 -4.94 11.13 2.58
C GLN A 32 -5.29 12.30 3.51
N THR A 33 -4.97 12.16 4.81
CA THR A 33 -5.28 13.19 5.82
C THR A 33 -4.41 14.44 5.68
N THR A 34 -3.19 14.31 5.13
CA THR A 34 -2.26 15.43 4.95
C THR A 34 -2.63 16.34 3.77
N LEU A 35 -3.45 15.85 2.83
CA LEU A 35 -3.95 16.62 1.68
C LEU A 35 -5.27 17.36 1.96
N GLY A 36 -5.83 17.20 3.17
CA GLY A 36 -7.06 17.84 3.63
C GLY A 36 -6.84 19.15 4.39
#